data_AF-A0A1M4WDD2-F1
#
_entry.id   AF-A0A1M4WDD2-F1
#
_cell.length_a   1.000
_cell.length_b   1.000
_cell.length_c   1.000
_cell.angle_alpha   90.00
_cell.angle_beta   90.00
_cell.angle_gamma   90.00
#
_symmetry.space_group_name_H-M   'P 1'
#
loop_
_entity.id
_entity.type
_entity.pdbx_description
1 polymer ?
#
loop_
_entity_poly.entity_id
_entity_poly.type
_entity_poly.pdbx_seq_one_letter_code
_entity_poly.pdbx_strand_id
1 'polypeptide(L)'
;MNTAWAVEELDRFIAATELHHVSSPPNVISVGTYKTTAEQSEVVRQAQVIEEILHRVTPDWRSLEVNTTRKPWVLHHEAAIRCREVLVRQDELKRNLGEDAPELSAAELHPWIWGGASSLWQSGHYREAVEGAIRKLNAETQNKVGRRDVSETDLFKQAFSLDVPGIGKPRLRRMQSDGSKTYESLQRGAMSFAEGVFAGIRNH
;
A
#
# COMPACT_ATOMS: atom_id res chain seq x y z
N MET A 1 1.54 -0.84 9.32
CA MET A 1 1.35 0.12 10.43
C MET A 1 1.16 -0.69 11.70
N ASN A 2 1.63 -0.24 12.87
CA ASN A 2 1.30 -0.90 14.13
C ASN A 2 -0.12 -0.50 14.54
N THR A 3 -1.09 -1.39 14.32
CA THR A 3 -2.53 -1.12 14.56
C THR A 3 -2.84 -0.93 16.05
N ALA A 4 -2.22 -1.72 16.94
CA ALA A 4 -2.46 -1.61 18.38
C ALA A 4 -2.02 -0.24 18.93
N TRP A 5 -0.83 0.22 18.52
CA TRP A 5 -0.36 1.56 18.86
C TRP A 5 -1.26 2.66 18.29
N ALA A 6 -1.67 2.54 17.03
CA ALA A 6 -2.53 3.55 16.40
C ALA A 6 -3.90 3.65 17.11
N VAL A 7 -4.49 2.52 17.50
CA VAL A 7 -5.73 2.49 18.28
C VAL A 7 -5.54 3.15 19.65
N GLU A 8 -4.42 2.89 20.33
CA GLU A 8 -4.12 3.51 21.63
C GLU A 8 -3.91 5.04 21.53
N GLU A 9 -3.27 5.54 20.48
CA GLU A 9 -3.18 6.99 20.21
C GLU A 9 -4.56 7.60 19.95
N LEU A 10 -5.39 6.94 19.13
CA LEU A 10 -6.76 7.38 18.83
C LEU A 10 -7.62 7.41 20.10
N ASP A 11 -7.56 6.37 20.94
CA ASP A 11 -8.29 6.32 22.22
C ASP A 11 -7.91 7.48 23.15
N ARG A 12 -6.61 7.78 23.28
CA ARG A 12 -6.13 8.92 24.07
C ARG A 12 -6.63 10.24 23.53
N PHE A 13 -6.61 10.43 22.22
CA PHE A 13 -7.07 11.66 21.59
C PHE A 13 -8.58 11.85 21.71
N ILE A 14 -9.37 10.79 21.54
CA ILE A 14 -10.83 10.81 21.72
C ILE A 14 -11.16 11.26 23.15
N ALA A 15 -10.51 10.67 24.16
CA ALA A 15 -10.71 11.06 25.55
C ALA A 15 -10.28 12.52 25.83
N ALA A 16 -9.16 12.96 25.26
CA ALA A 16 -8.66 14.32 25.42
C ALA A 16 -9.58 15.38 24.79
N THR A 17 -10.30 15.03 23.73
CA THR A 17 -11.15 15.94 22.94
C THR A 17 -12.63 15.88 23.27
N GLU A 18 -13.05 15.06 24.23
CA GLU A 18 -14.42 15.06 24.73
C GLU A 18 -14.84 16.47 25.21
N LEU A 19 -16.03 16.91 24.80
CA LEU A 19 -16.48 18.28 25.00
C LEU A 19 -17.40 18.42 26.20
N HIS A 20 -17.09 19.36 27.09
CA HIS A 20 -17.91 19.73 28.24
C HIS A 20 -18.42 21.16 28.11
N HIS A 21 -19.69 21.38 28.44
CA HIS A 21 -20.29 22.72 28.41
C HIS A 21 -19.85 23.54 29.62
N VAL A 22 -19.39 24.76 29.36
CA VAL A 22 -19.00 25.74 30.37
C VAL A 22 -19.98 26.91 30.32
N SER A 23 -20.75 27.03 31.39
CA SER A 23 -21.71 28.13 31.57
C SER A 23 -21.00 29.48 31.64
N SER A 24 -21.68 30.50 31.13
CA SER A 24 -21.21 31.90 31.23
C SER A 24 -21.04 32.30 32.70
N PRO A 25 -20.06 33.16 33.02
CA PRO A 25 -19.93 33.74 34.36
C PRO A 25 -21.22 34.47 34.80
N PRO A 26 -21.47 34.55 36.11
CA PRO A 26 -22.57 35.36 36.63
C PRO A 26 -22.49 36.80 36.10
N ASN A 27 -23.63 37.38 35.72
CA ASN A 27 -23.77 38.75 35.17
C ASN A 27 -23.26 38.96 33.72
N VAL A 28 -22.97 37.90 32.96
CA VAL A 28 -22.68 37.99 31.52
C VAL A 28 -23.79 37.29 30.73
N ILE A 29 -24.50 38.04 29.89
CA ILE A 29 -25.47 37.46 28.92
C ILE A 29 -24.67 36.90 27.74
N SER A 30 -24.25 35.64 27.85
CA SER A 30 -23.64 34.90 26.74
C SER A 30 -24.20 33.48 26.70
N VAL A 31 -24.31 32.94 25.49
CA VAL A 31 -24.56 31.52 25.26
C VAL A 31 -23.22 30.82 25.55
N GLY A 32 -23.16 29.96 26.57
CA GLY A 32 -21.93 29.33 27.07
C GLY A 32 -21.01 28.70 25.99
N THR A 33 -19.80 28.32 26.39
CA THR A 33 -18.81 27.74 25.48
C THR A 33 -18.59 26.25 25.74
N TYR A 34 -18.08 25.52 24.76
CA TYR A 34 -17.56 24.17 25.00
C TYR A 34 -16.04 24.22 25.16
N LYS A 35 -15.51 23.31 25.99
CA LYS A 35 -14.08 23.06 26.14
C LYS A 35 -13.80 21.58 26.05
N THR A 36 -12.62 21.23 25.56
CA THR A 36 -12.08 19.87 25.60
C THR A 36 -11.72 19.47 27.04
N THR A 37 -11.72 18.17 27.33
CA THR A 37 -11.24 17.62 28.61
C THR A 37 -9.78 17.99 28.88
N ALA A 38 -8.91 17.83 27.88
CA ALA A 38 -7.50 18.17 27.97
C ALA A 38 -7.24 19.65 27.63
N GLU A 39 -6.07 20.14 28.03
CA GLU A 39 -5.59 21.47 27.68
C GLU A 39 -5.36 21.59 26.16
N GLN A 40 -5.63 22.77 25.59
CA GLN A 40 -5.47 22.98 24.15
C GLN A 40 -4.07 22.65 23.63
N SER A 41 -3.01 22.97 24.39
CA SER A 41 -1.64 22.68 23.98
C SER A 41 -1.38 21.17 23.88
N GLU A 42 -2.01 20.37 24.74
CA GLU A 42 -1.92 18.92 24.71
C GLU A 42 -2.67 18.34 23.51
N VAL A 43 -3.90 18.82 23.28
CA VAL A 43 -4.71 18.39 22.12
C VAL A 43 -3.96 18.68 20.81
N VAL A 44 -3.33 19.84 20.67
CA VAL A 44 -2.51 20.19 19.49
C VAL A 44 -1.33 19.22 19.31
N ARG A 45 -0.63 18.84 20.39
CA ARG A 45 0.49 17.90 20.30
C ARG A 45 0.03 16.51 19.85
N GLN A 46 -1.08 16.03 20.42
CA GLN A 46 -1.65 14.75 20.03
C GLN A 46 -2.17 14.79 18.59
N ALA A 47 -2.80 15.90 18.17
CA ALA A 47 -3.34 16.06 16.82
C ALA A 47 -2.31 15.81 15.73
N GLN A 48 -1.04 16.21 15.91
CA GLN A 48 0.01 15.95 14.92
C GLN A 48 0.16 14.45 14.59
N VAL A 49 0.09 13.57 15.60
CA VAL A 49 0.19 12.12 15.39
C VAL A 49 -1.11 11.58 14.80
N ILE A 50 -2.24 12.09 15.27
CA ILE A 50 -3.57 11.65 14.84
C ILE A 50 -3.81 11.99 13.38
N GLU A 51 -3.40 13.17 12.91
CA GLU A 51 -3.56 13.55 11.51
C GLU A 51 -2.81 12.60 10.57
N GLU A 52 -1.60 12.15 10.93
CA GLU A 52 -0.85 11.15 10.15
C GLU A 52 -1.55 9.80 10.11
N ILE A 53 -2.13 9.35 11.24
CA ILE A 53 -2.93 8.12 11.30
C ILE A 53 -4.18 8.27 10.43
N LEU A 54 -4.91 9.38 10.56
CA LEU A 54 -6.12 9.66 9.77
C LEU A 54 -5.81 9.73 8.28
N HIS A 55 -4.73 10.41 7.86
CA HIS A 55 -4.30 10.44 6.46
C HIS A 55 -4.01 9.06 5.90
N ARG A 56 -3.52 8.14 6.73
CA ARG A 56 -3.16 6.79 6.31
C ARG A 56 -4.36 5.85 6.21
N VAL A 57 -5.36 6.01 7.07
CA VAL A 57 -6.49 5.07 7.26
C VAL A 57 -7.80 5.61 6.67
N THR A 58 -8.08 6.91 6.83
CA THR A 58 -9.29 7.58 6.38
C THR A 58 -8.95 8.89 5.65
N PRO A 59 -8.34 8.85 4.45
CA PRO A 59 -7.76 10.03 3.79
C PRO A 59 -8.71 11.22 3.62
N ASP A 60 -10.01 10.96 3.46
CA ASP A 60 -11.06 11.97 3.27
C ASP A 60 -11.64 12.52 4.58
N TRP A 61 -11.02 12.28 5.74
CA TRP A 61 -11.55 12.70 7.03
C TRP A 61 -11.82 14.21 7.17
N ARG A 62 -11.12 15.05 6.38
CA ARG A 62 -11.34 16.51 6.39
C ARG A 62 -12.64 16.93 5.70
N SER A 63 -13.27 16.06 4.91
CA SER A 63 -14.55 16.37 4.25
C SER A 63 -15.78 16.00 5.09
N LEU A 64 -15.60 15.58 6.34
CA LEU A 64 -16.71 15.26 7.22
C LEU A 64 -17.54 16.51 7.54
N GLU A 65 -18.84 16.42 7.31
CA GLU A 65 -19.79 17.47 7.64
C GLU A 65 -20.13 17.42 9.14
N VAL A 66 -19.48 18.29 9.92
CA VAL A 66 -19.69 18.39 11.37
C VAL A 66 -19.99 19.83 11.78
N ASN A 67 -20.84 20.01 12.78
CA ASN A 67 -21.11 21.34 13.33
C ASN A 67 -19.97 21.77 14.28
N THR A 68 -19.04 22.58 13.76
CA THR A 68 -17.89 23.11 14.49
C THR A 68 -18.19 24.34 15.35
N THR A 69 -19.42 24.86 15.29
CA THR A 69 -19.80 26.11 15.97
C THR A 69 -19.60 26.00 17.47
N ARG A 70 -18.63 26.76 18.01
CA ARG A 70 -18.25 26.77 19.43
C ARG A 70 -17.82 25.40 19.99
N LYS A 71 -17.50 24.45 19.12
CA LYS A 71 -17.10 23.08 19.46
C LYS A 71 -15.69 22.83 18.90
N PRO A 72 -14.64 23.21 19.65
CA PRO A 72 -13.27 23.02 19.18
C PRO A 72 -12.99 21.51 18.97
N TRP A 73 -12.17 21.18 17.98
CA TRP A 73 -11.72 19.81 17.70
C TRP A 73 -12.79 18.76 17.35
N VAL A 74 -14.07 19.15 17.19
CA VAL A 74 -15.15 18.18 16.92
C VAL A 74 -14.96 17.39 15.63
N LEU A 75 -14.37 18.02 14.60
CA LEU A 75 -14.02 17.34 13.34
C LEU A 75 -12.99 16.23 13.58
N HIS A 76 -11.88 16.55 14.24
CA HIS A 76 -10.83 15.60 14.57
C HIS A 76 -11.32 14.51 15.51
N HIS A 77 -12.18 14.85 16.48
CA HIS A 77 -12.77 13.89 17.41
C HIS A 77 -13.62 12.86 16.66
N GLU A 78 -14.54 13.30 15.80
CA GLU A 78 -15.39 12.40 15.03
C GLU A 78 -14.59 11.59 14.01
N ALA A 79 -13.61 12.22 13.35
CA ALA A 79 -12.67 11.53 12.48
C ALA A 79 -11.89 10.43 13.21
N ALA A 80 -11.41 10.71 14.43
CA ALA A 80 -10.66 9.75 15.24
C ALA A 80 -11.54 8.56 15.66
N ILE A 81 -12.79 8.80 16.07
CA ILE A 81 -13.75 7.72 16.38
C ILE A 81 -13.94 6.82 15.15
N ARG A 82 -14.24 7.42 13.99
CA ARG A 82 -14.47 6.64 12.76
C ARG A 82 -13.22 5.85 12.36
N CYS A 83 -12.04 6.48 12.41
CA CYS A 83 -10.76 5.82 12.11
C CYS A 83 -10.47 4.66 13.06
N ARG A 84 -10.74 4.83 14.35
CA ARG A 84 -10.59 3.77 15.35
C ARG A 84 -11.47 2.58 15.02
N GLU A 85 -12.75 2.80 14.72
CA GLU A 85 -13.67 1.71 14.37
C GLU A 85 -13.26 0.98 13.09
N VAL A 86 -12.72 1.70 12.11
CA VAL A 86 -12.13 1.07 10.91
C VAL A 86 -11.00 0.12 11.29
N LEU A 87 -10.09 0.53 12.19
CA LEU A 87 -8.96 -0.30 12.61
C LEU A 87 -9.39 -1.50 13.48
N VAL A 88 -10.30 -1.30 14.42
CA VAL A 88 -10.75 -2.34 15.35
C VAL A 88 -11.60 -3.40 14.62
N ARG A 89 -12.45 -2.96 13.69
CA ARG A 89 -13.41 -3.83 13.00
C ARG A 89 -12.95 -4.23 11.61
N GLN A 90 -11.72 -3.93 11.22
CA GLN A 90 -11.21 -4.19 9.87
C GLN A 90 -11.47 -5.64 9.42
N ASP A 91 -11.12 -6.60 10.28
CA ASP A 91 -11.31 -8.03 10.01
C ASP A 91 -12.78 -8.46 9.95
N GLU A 92 -13.63 -7.86 10.78
CA GLU A 92 -15.08 -8.12 10.77
C GLU A 92 -15.70 -7.58 9.49
N LEU A 93 -15.35 -6.35 9.09
CA LEU A 93 -15.84 -5.70 7.89
C LEU A 93 -15.39 -6.46 6.64
N LYS A 94 -14.12 -6.87 6.54
CA LYS A 94 -13.61 -7.67 5.41
C LYS A 94 -14.41 -8.95 5.20
N ARG A 95 -14.64 -9.72 6.27
CA ARG A 95 -15.38 -10.99 6.23
C ARG A 95 -16.84 -10.80 5.83
N ASN A 96 -17.49 -9.75 6.35
CA ASN A 96 -18.93 -9.56 6.15
C ASN A 96 -19.27 -8.76 4.88
N LEU A 97 -18.37 -7.91 4.40
CA LEU A 97 -18.56 -7.09 3.20
C LEU A 97 -17.96 -7.73 1.94
N GLY A 98 -17.26 -8.86 2.07
CA GLY A 98 -16.72 -9.61 0.93
C GLY A 98 -15.41 -9.05 0.36
N GLU A 99 -14.69 -8.21 1.12
CA GLU A 99 -13.34 -7.72 0.77
C GLU A 99 -12.24 -8.71 1.19
N ASP A 100 -12.53 -10.01 1.09
CA ASP A 100 -11.60 -11.10 1.42
C ASP A 100 -10.68 -11.44 0.23
N ALA A 101 -10.34 -10.42 -0.58
CA ALA A 101 -9.32 -10.56 -1.60
C ALA A 101 -7.93 -10.42 -0.93
N PRO A 102 -6.95 -11.28 -1.24
CA PRO A 102 -5.61 -11.15 -0.68
C PRO A 102 -5.01 -9.78 -1.03
N GLU A 103 -4.72 -8.97 -0.01
CA GLU A 103 -3.93 -7.75 -0.17
C GLU A 103 -2.48 -8.15 -0.52
N LEU A 104 -2.11 -7.98 -1.79
CA LEU A 104 -0.72 -8.11 -2.22
C LEU A 104 0.02 -6.81 -1.89
N SER A 105 0.84 -6.83 -0.85
CA SER A 105 1.76 -5.72 -0.57
C SER A 105 2.78 -5.65 -1.71
N ALA A 106 2.84 -4.52 -2.42
CA ALA A 106 3.81 -4.34 -3.50
C ALA A 106 5.27 -4.46 -3.01
N ALA A 107 5.52 -4.27 -1.71
CA ALA A 107 6.82 -4.48 -1.08
C ALA A 107 7.23 -5.97 -0.97
N GLU A 108 6.28 -6.91 -1.11
CA GLU A 108 6.55 -8.34 -1.11
C GLU A 108 6.89 -8.89 -2.51
N LEU A 109 6.80 -8.04 -3.54
CA LEU A 109 7.23 -8.42 -4.89
C LEU A 109 8.74 -8.69 -4.92
N HIS A 110 9.16 -9.51 -5.88
CA HIS A 110 10.59 -9.80 -6.08
C HIS A 110 11.41 -8.49 -6.18
N PRO A 111 12.61 -8.40 -5.59
CA PRO A 111 13.39 -7.15 -5.52
C PRO A 111 13.66 -6.47 -6.88
N TRP A 112 13.76 -7.26 -7.95
CA TRP A 112 13.90 -6.74 -9.32
C TRP A 112 12.65 -6.03 -9.82
N ILE A 113 11.46 -6.49 -9.42
CA ILE A 113 10.19 -5.87 -9.77
C ILE A 113 9.98 -4.64 -8.91
N TRP A 114 9.97 -4.81 -7.59
CA TRP A 114 9.70 -3.70 -6.68
C TRP A 114 10.73 -2.58 -6.81
N GLY A 115 12.03 -2.93 -6.88
CA GLY A 115 13.08 -1.93 -7.04
C GLY A 115 13.11 -1.25 -8.42
N GLY A 116 12.30 -1.66 -9.39
CA GLY A 116 12.11 -0.97 -10.67
C GLY A 116 10.87 -0.08 -10.69
N ALA A 117 9.89 -0.37 -9.82
CA ALA A 117 8.62 0.33 -9.72
C ALA A 117 8.54 1.33 -8.55
N SER A 118 9.22 1.06 -7.44
CA SER A 118 8.91 1.63 -6.11
C SER A 118 8.82 3.15 -6.08
N SER A 119 9.79 3.85 -6.66
CA SER A 119 9.83 5.32 -6.66
C SER A 119 8.64 5.94 -7.40
N LEU A 120 8.31 5.41 -8.58
CA LEU A 120 7.20 5.87 -9.41
C LEU A 120 5.84 5.45 -8.82
N TRP A 121 5.78 4.26 -8.24
CA TRP A 121 4.58 3.75 -7.57
C TRP A 121 4.21 4.62 -6.36
N GLN A 122 5.19 4.95 -5.52
CA GLN A 122 4.99 5.79 -4.33
C GLN A 122 4.58 7.24 -4.68
N SER A 123 4.91 7.71 -5.87
CA SER A 123 4.54 9.05 -6.38
C SER A 123 3.27 9.05 -7.22
N GLY A 124 2.58 7.91 -7.37
CA GLY A 124 1.30 7.80 -8.09
C GLY A 124 1.43 7.62 -9.61
N HIS A 125 2.64 7.46 -10.14
CA HIS A 125 2.92 7.23 -11.57
C HIS A 125 2.86 5.73 -11.90
N TYR A 126 1.67 5.13 -11.78
CA TYR A 126 1.52 3.67 -11.81
C TYR A 126 1.90 3.04 -13.15
N ARG A 127 1.58 3.66 -14.28
CA ARG A 127 1.92 3.13 -15.61
C ARG A 127 3.43 3.09 -15.80
N GLU A 128 4.10 4.19 -15.48
CA GLU A 128 5.56 4.31 -15.56
C GLU A 128 6.25 3.37 -14.58
N ALA A 129 5.66 3.15 -13.39
CA ALA A 129 6.16 2.19 -12.43
C ALA A 129 6.16 0.75 -12.97
N VAL A 130 5.08 0.36 -13.66
CA VAL A 130 4.98 -0.96 -14.32
C VAL A 130 6.02 -1.09 -15.44
N GLU A 131 6.18 -0.06 -16.28
CA GLU A 131 7.24 -0.04 -17.28
C GLU A 131 8.65 -0.15 -16.67
N GLY A 132 8.90 0.59 -15.58
CA GLY A 132 10.16 0.55 -14.85
C GLY A 132 10.48 -0.84 -14.31
N ALA A 133 9.48 -1.54 -13.75
CA ALA A 133 9.63 -2.93 -13.32
C ALA A 133 9.98 -3.86 -14.49
N ILE A 134 9.31 -3.74 -15.63
CA ILE A 134 9.58 -4.56 -16.83
C ILE A 134 10.98 -4.32 -17.37
N ARG A 135 11.41 -3.06 -17.47
CA ARG A 135 12.77 -2.69 -17.93
C ARG A 135 13.83 -3.26 -16.99
N LYS A 136 13.61 -3.16 -15.68
CA LYS A 136 14.53 -3.72 -14.68
C LYS A 136 14.58 -5.25 -14.76
N LEU A 137 13.44 -5.93 -14.88
CA LEU A 137 13.39 -7.38 -15.05
C LEU A 137 14.17 -7.84 -16.28
N ASN A 138 14.03 -7.15 -17.41
CA ASN A 138 14.79 -7.46 -18.63
C ASN A 138 16.31 -7.31 -18.40
N ALA A 139 16.75 -6.16 -17.86
CA ALA A 139 18.16 -5.89 -17.62
C ALA A 139 18.78 -6.91 -16.63
N GLU A 140 18.06 -7.23 -15.56
CA GLU A 140 18.53 -8.20 -14.58
C GLU A 140 18.56 -9.63 -15.14
N THR A 141 17.62 -9.99 -16.03
CA THR A 141 17.66 -11.26 -16.74
C THR A 141 18.87 -11.33 -17.68
N GLN A 142 19.13 -10.27 -18.45
CA GLN A 142 20.33 -10.15 -19.28
C GLN A 142 21.61 -10.33 -18.47
N ASN A 143 21.71 -9.68 -17.31
CA ASN A 143 22.82 -9.84 -16.38
C ASN A 143 22.94 -11.29 -15.87
N LYS A 144 21.81 -11.91 -15.50
CA LYS A 144 21.75 -13.29 -14.99
C LYS A 144 22.24 -14.32 -16.02
N VAL A 145 21.90 -14.12 -17.30
CA VAL A 145 22.31 -15.02 -18.39
C VAL A 145 23.62 -14.58 -19.07
N GLY A 146 24.21 -13.46 -18.66
CA GLY A 146 25.43 -12.92 -19.27
C GLY A 146 25.28 -12.56 -20.74
N ARG A 147 24.07 -12.16 -21.18
CA ARG A 147 23.76 -11.84 -22.58
C ARG A 147 23.15 -10.46 -22.71
N ARG A 148 23.68 -9.67 -23.65
CA ARG A 148 23.16 -8.33 -24.00
C ARG A 148 22.75 -8.23 -25.47
N ASP A 149 22.97 -9.29 -26.24
CA ASP A 149 22.68 -9.39 -27.67
C ASP A 149 21.20 -9.67 -27.97
N VAL A 150 20.43 -10.11 -26.96
CA VAL A 150 18.99 -10.36 -27.04
C VAL A 150 18.27 -9.69 -25.86
N SER A 151 17.05 -9.25 -26.10
CA SER A 151 16.21 -8.56 -25.10
C SER A 151 14.76 -9.03 -25.17
N GLU A 152 14.02 -8.74 -24.10
CA GLU A 152 12.56 -8.86 -24.04
C GLU A 152 12.09 -10.25 -24.45
N THR A 153 11.01 -10.34 -25.23
CA THR A 153 10.40 -11.60 -25.66
C THR A 153 11.43 -12.61 -26.17
N ASP A 154 12.41 -12.19 -26.99
CA ASP A 154 13.42 -13.10 -27.53
C ASP A 154 14.41 -13.58 -26.45
N LEU A 155 14.83 -12.70 -25.53
CA LEU A 155 15.64 -13.08 -24.37
C LEU A 155 14.94 -14.15 -23.54
N PHE A 156 13.66 -13.98 -23.20
CA PHE A 156 12.93 -14.93 -22.37
C PHE A 156 12.64 -16.24 -23.11
N LYS A 157 12.31 -16.19 -24.40
CA LYS A 157 12.19 -17.39 -25.24
C LYS A 157 13.47 -18.21 -25.25
N GLN A 158 14.61 -17.57 -25.47
CA GLN A 158 15.88 -18.26 -25.52
C GLN A 158 16.36 -18.72 -24.13
N ALA A 159 16.17 -17.90 -23.10
CA ALA A 159 16.59 -18.23 -21.74
C ALA A 159 15.78 -19.40 -21.16
N PHE A 160 14.47 -19.48 -21.44
CA PHE A 160 13.61 -20.54 -20.93
C PHE A 160 13.36 -21.69 -21.93
N SER A 161 13.94 -21.68 -23.14
CA SER A 161 13.81 -22.79 -24.10
C SER A 161 14.22 -24.14 -23.49
N LEU A 162 13.54 -25.22 -23.89
CA LEU A 162 13.87 -26.60 -23.51
C LEU A 162 15.15 -27.13 -24.18
N ASP A 163 15.68 -26.42 -25.18
CA ASP A 163 16.92 -26.80 -25.86
C ASP A 163 18.09 -26.96 -24.89
N VAL A 164 19.06 -27.80 -25.28
CA VAL A 164 20.31 -27.97 -24.55
C VAL A 164 21.06 -26.63 -24.47
N PRO A 165 21.65 -26.26 -23.32
CA PRO A 165 22.48 -25.08 -23.22
C PRO A 165 23.64 -25.10 -24.23
N GLY A 166 23.82 -23.99 -24.95
CA GLY A 166 24.89 -23.84 -25.94
C GLY A 166 25.89 -22.76 -25.56
N ILE A 167 27.00 -22.68 -26.30
CA ILE A 167 27.99 -21.60 -26.14
C ILE A 167 27.30 -20.25 -26.36
N GLY A 168 27.43 -19.33 -25.40
CA GLY A 168 26.78 -18.02 -25.43
C GLY A 168 25.26 -18.06 -25.34
N LYS A 169 24.66 -19.23 -25.08
CA LYS A 169 23.21 -19.45 -24.99
C LYS A 169 22.87 -20.27 -23.75
N PRO A 170 23.15 -19.76 -22.53
CA PRO A 170 22.76 -20.44 -21.30
C PRO A 170 21.24 -20.51 -21.17
N ARG A 171 20.76 -21.46 -20.35
CA ARG A 171 19.35 -21.69 -20.09
C ARG A 171 19.06 -21.54 -18.60
N LEU A 172 18.03 -20.78 -18.28
CA LEU A 172 17.48 -20.71 -16.93
C LEU A 172 16.54 -21.90 -16.73
N ARG A 173 16.69 -22.62 -15.63
CA ARG A 173 15.83 -23.76 -15.28
C ARG A 173 15.11 -23.45 -13.98
N ARG A 174 13.78 -23.67 -13.96
CA ARG A 174 12.96 -23.47 -12.75
C ARG A 174 13.10 -24.59 -11.73
N MET A 175 13.46 -25.78 -12.21
CA MET A 175 13.79 -26.96 -11.40
C MET A 175 14.87 -27.76 -12.12
N GLN A 176 15.52 -28.69 -11.41
CA GLN A 176 16.43 -29.63 -12.06
C GLN A 176 15.68 -30.51 -13.05
N SER A 177 16.30 -30.78 -14.20
CA SER A 177 15.70 -31.65 -15.21
C SER A 177 15.65 -33.08 -14.70
N ASP A 178 14.45 -33.57 -14.43
CA ASP A 178 14.16 -34.95 -14.05
C ASP A 178 13.61 -35.79 -15.22
N GLY A 179 13.52 -35.19 -16.41
CA GLY A 179 12.94 -35.82 -17.60
C GLY A 179 11.42 -35.95 -17.57
N SER A 180 10.74 -35.34 -16.59
CA SER A 180 9.29 -35.42 -16.45
C SER A 180 8.55 -34.42 -17.36
N LYS A 181 7.30 -34.75 -17.68
CA LYS A 181 6.37 -33.80 -18.33
C LYS A 181 6.09 -32.57 -17.46
N THR A 182 6.23 -32.69 -16.14
CA THR A 182 6.08 -31.58 -15.20
C THR A 182 7.19 -30.56 -15.40
N TYR A 183 8.44 -31.01 -15.51
CA TYR A 183 9.57 -30.15 -15.84
C TYR A 183 9.34 -29.41 -17.16
N GLU A 184 8.97 -30.13 -18.22
CA GLU A 184 8.69 -29.50 -19.53
C GLU A 184 7.57 -28.45 -19.45
N SER A 185 6.49 -28.76 -18.74
CA SER A 185 5.34 -27.88 -18.60
C SER A 185 5.67 -26.63 -17.78
N LEU A 186 6.40 -26.76 -16.67
CA LEU A 186 6.83 -25.64 -15.85
C LEU A 186 7.73 -24.67 -16.61
N GLN A 187 8.62 -25.23 -17.43
CA GLN A 187 9.57 -24.48 -18.23
C GLN A 187 8.87 -23.75 -19.38
N ARG A 188 8.01 -24.46 -20.14
CA ARG A 188 7.21 -23.87 -21.23
C ARG A 188 6.26 -22.80 -20.70
N GLY A 189 5.59 -23.05 -19.57
CA GLY A 189 4.69 -22.08 -18.95
C GLY A 189 5.39 -20.78 -18.56
N ALA A 190 6.61 -20.87 -18.03
CA ALA A 190 7.39 -19.67 -17.70
C ALA A 190 7.80 -18.88 -18.94
N MET A 191 8.21 -19.57 -20.01
CA MET A 191 8.51 -18.96 -21.29
C MET A 191 7.30 -18.21 -21.87
N SER A 192 6.15 -18.88 -21.95
CA SER A 192 4.91 -18.30 -22.50
C SER A 192 4.37 -17.16 -21.64
N PHE A 193 4.48 -17.25 -20.32
CA PHE A 193 4.09 -16.18 -19.42
C PHE A 193 4.97 -14.93 -19.64
N ALA A 194 6.29 -15.10 -19.70
CA ALA A 194 7.20 -13.99 -19.97
C ALA A 194 6.95 -13.38 -21.35
N GLU A 195 6.73 -14.19 -22.38
CA GLU A 195 6.33 -13.70 -23.71
C GLU A 195 5.05 -12.87 -23.64
N GLY A 196 4.01 -13.35 -22.95
CA GLY A 196 2.76 -12.61 -22.80
C GLY A 196 2.94 -11.26 -22.08
N VAL A 197 3.75 -11.23 -21.02
CA VAL A 197 4.07 -10.00 -20.28
C VAL A 197 4.80 -9.00 -21.17
N PHE A 198 5.86 -9.41 -21.85
CA PHE A 198 6.67 -8.50 -22.67
C PHE A 198 5.97 -8.09 -23.97
N ALA A 199 5.13 -8.95 -24.56
CA ALA A 199 4.36 -8.61 -25.75
C ALA A 199 3.11 -7.77 -25.45
N GLY A 200 2.45 -8.01 -24.31
CA GLY A 200 1.14 -7.42 -24.00
C GLY A 200 1.17 -6.20 -23.09
N ILE A 201 2.09 -6.14 -22.11
CA ILE A 201 2.09 -5.06 -21.11
C ILE A 201 2.98 -3.90 -21.56
N ARG A 202 4.05 -4.19 -22.31
CA ARG A 202 5.02 -3.18 -22.74
C ARG A 202 4.64 -2.43 -24.03
N ASN A 203 3.70 -2.96 -24.82
CA ASN A 203 3.36 -2.42 -26.15
C ASN A 203 2.28 -1.33 -26.14
N HIS A 204 2.28 -0.45 -25.15
CA HIS A 204 1.33 0.67 -25.06
C HIS A 204 2.02 1.98 -24.72
#